data_AF-F3YWG3-F1
#
_entry.id   AF-F3YWG3-F1
#
_cell.length_a   1.000
_cell.length_b   1.000
_cell.length_c   1.000
_cell.angle_alpha   90.00
_cell.angle_beta   90.00
_cell.angle_gamma   90.00
#
_symmetry.space_group_name_H-M   'P 1'
#
loop_
_entity.id
_entity.type
_entity.pdbx_description
1 polymer ?
#
loop_
_entity_poly.entity_id
_entity_poly.type
_entity_poly.pdbx_seq_one_letter_code
_entity_poly.pdbx_strand_id
1 'polypeptide(L)'
;MNQDEKTLQPPAEFPVGMPPLVVIFFLLFAVLVGGVTTWFFQGGMYTSGVVMLIMFIPLLLISHYVLYVVPGRARIMAGTDGVLAMADPFVHKAMLAQEVKQAFLSNLKRDQDVALVEKQSGMSFGPYRAGQYLLPTGATAMVLTRQHRVLCLYDGDTYLIVGPADLDGLVAKVEEILGRPVAEVG
;
A
#
# COMPACT_ATOMS: atom_id res chain seq x y z
N MET A 1 -36.88 -12.00 19.87
CA MET A 1 -36.89 -11.75 18.42
C MET A 1 -35.45 -11.43 18.05
N ASN A 2 -34.76 -12.38 17.43
CA ASN A 2 -33.31 -12.39 17.21
C ASN A 2 -32.86 -11.20 16.35
N GLN A 3 -31.97 -10.37 16.90
CA GLN A 3 -31.22 -9.34 16.18
C GLN A 3 -29.92 -9.88 15.54
N ASP A 4 -29.61 -11.17 15.73
CA ASP A 4 -28.30 -11.75 15.38
C ASP A 4 -28.17 -12.24 13.93
N GLU A 5 -29.16 -11.97 13.07
CA GLU A 5 -29.14 -12.36 11.65
C GLU A 5 -29.26 -11.13 10.73
N LYS A 6 -28.74 -9.97 11.16
CA LYS A 6 -28.24 -8.99 10.19
C LYS A 6 -26.98 -9.60 9.59
N THR A 7 -27.18 -10.38 8.53
CA THR A 7 -26.18 -10.74 7.52
C THR A 7 -24.99 -9.79 7.58
N LEU A 8 -23.88 -10.25 8.16
CA LEU A 8 -22.58 -9.60 8.09
C LEU A 8 -22.24 -9.55 6.61
N GLN A 9 -22.66 -8.48 5.92
CA GLN A 9 -22.18 -8.23 4.58
C GLN A 9 -20.66 -8.24 4.69
N PRO A 10 -19.98 -9.09 3.90
CA PRO A 10 -18.53 -9.12 3.94
C PRO A 10 -18.05 -7.69 3.69
N PRO A 11 -17.14 -7.16 4.52
CA PRO A 11 -16.67 -5.80 4.36
C PRO A 11 -16.16 -5.62 2.93
N ALA A 12 -16.45 -4.45 2.33
CA ALA A 12 -16.00 -4.17 0.99
C ALA A 12 -14.46 -4.16 0.99
N GLU A 13 -13.86 -5.07 0.22
CA GLU A 13 -12.41 -5.22 0.15
C GLU A 13 -11.84 -4.45 -1.05
N PHE A 14 -10.88 -3.60 -0.78
CA PHE A 14 -10.19 -2.79 -1.77
C PHE A 14 -8.71 -3.16 -1.80
N PRO A 15 -8.23 -3.86 -2.85
CA PRO A 15 -6.85 -4.31 -2.92
C PRO A 15 -5.89 -3.13 -3.18
N VAL A 16 -4.77 -3.13 -2.48
CA VAL A 16 -3.68 -2.15 -2.64
C VAL A 16 -2.46 -2.85 -3.23
N GLY A 17 -2.66 -3.40 -4.43
CA GLY A 17 -1.60 -4.09 -5.16
C GLY A 17 -0.50 -3.16 -5.65
N MET A 18 0.68 -3.74 -5.86
CA MET A 18 1.82 -3.05 -6.46
C MET A 18 1.48 -2.47 -7.85
N PRO A 19 2.04 -1.30 -8.20
CA PRO A 19 1.91 -0.76 -9.55
C PRO A 19 2.55 -1.70 -10.59
N PRO A 20 1.88 -1.97 -11.73
CA PRO A 20 2.38 -2.89 -12.77
C PRO A 20 3.75 -2.50 -13.33
N LEU A 21 4.11 -1.22 -13.27
CA LEU A 21 5.40 -0.74 -13.73
C LEU A 21 6.57 -1.38 -12.95
N VAL A 22 6.43 -1.57 -11.63
CA VAL A 22 7.47 -2.19 -10.80
C VAL A 22 7.65 -3.66 -11.19
N VAL A 23 6.55 -4.34 -11.50
CA VAL A 23 6.54 -5.73 -12.01
C VAL A 23 7.34 -5.82 -13.32
N ILE A 24 7.07 -4.92 -14.26
CA ILE A 24 7.76 -4.90 -15.56
C ILE A 24 9.27 -4.67 -15.38
N PHE A 25 9.67 -3.70 -14.56
CA PHE A 25 11.10 -3.45 -14.29
C PHE A 25 11.80 -4.65 -13.65
N PHE A 26 11.15 -5.32 -12.70
CA PHE A 26 11.70 -6.52 -12.08
C PHE A 26 11.92 -7.66 -13.10
N LEU A 27 10.96 -7.87 -13.99
CA LEU A 27 11.07 -8.89 -15.04
C LEU A 27 12.18 -8.56 -16.05
N LEU A 28 12.29 -7.30 -16.47
CA LEU A 28 13.38 -6.86 -17.34
C LEU A 28 14.75 -7.06 -16.69
N PHE A 29 14.87 -6.75 -15.40
CA PHE A 29 16.09 -6.98 -14.63
C PHE A 29 16.44 -8.47 -14.58
N ALA A 30 15.46 -9.34 -14.31
CA ALA A 30 15.69 -10.79 -14.29
C ALA A 30 16.16 -11.32 -15.66
N VAL A 31 15.57 -10.84 -16.76
CA VAL A 31 16.00 -11.19 -18.13
C VAL A 31 17.42 -10.71 -18.41
N LEU A 32 17.77 -9.48 -18.00
CA LEU A 32 19.12 -8.94 -18.17
C LEU A 32 20.16 -9.76 -17.41
N VAL A 33 19.88 -10.09 -16.14
CA VAL A 33 20.75 -10.94 -15.32
C VAL A 33 20.92 -12.32 -15.96
N GLY A 34 19.83 -12.91 -16.46
CA GLY A 34 19.86 -14.16 -17.21
C GLY A 34 20.76 -14.08 -18.44
N GLY A 35 20.58 -13.05 -19.27
CA GLY A 35 21.39 -12.82 -20.47
C GLY A 35 22.88 -12.63 -20.19
N VAL A 36 23.21 -11.82 -19.17
CA VAL A 36 24.60 -11.61 -18.72
C VAL A 36 25.20 -12.93 -18.25
N THR A 37 24.46 -13.70 -17.45
CA THR A 37 24.92 -15.00 -16.95
C THR A 37 25.17 -15.98 -18.10
N THR A 38 24.26 -16.06 -19.07
CA THR A 38 24.43 -16.90 -20.27
C THR A 38 25.67 -16.48 -21.07
N TRP A 39 25.93 -15.18 -21.20
CA TRP A 39 27.13 -14.68 -21.89
C TRP A 39 28.42 -15.14 -21.20
N PHE A 40 28.49 -15.11 -19.86
CA PHE A 40 29.65 -15.64 -19.13
C PHE A 40 29.93 -17.11 -19.44
N PHE A 41 28.88 -17.93 -19.53
CA PHE A 41 29.01 -19.35 -19.89
C PHE A 41 29.48 -19.54 -21.33
N GLN A 42 28.95 -18.75 -22.28
CA GLN A 42 29.41 -18.79 -23.68
C GLN A 42 30.87 -18.34 -23.84
N GLY A 43 31.33 -17.42 -22.99
CA GLY A 43 32.72 -16.95 -22.96
C GLY A 43 33.70 -17.89 -22.24
N GLY A 44 33.26 -19.06 -21.77
CA GLY A 44 34.10 -20.01 -21.03
C GLY A 44 34.45 -19.59 -19.59
N MET A 45 33.84 -18.52 -19.09
CA MET A 45 34.04 -17.99 -17.73
C MET A 45 33.09 -18.68 -16.72
N TYR A 46 33.20 -20.00 -16.60
CA TYR A 46 32.28 -20.84 -15.82
C TYR A 46 32.21 -20.43 -14.34
N THR A 47 33.36 -20.12 -13.72
CA THR A 47 33.41 -19.71 -12.31
C THR A 47 32.59 -18.45 -12.07
N SER A 48 32.72 -17.44 -12.94
CA SER A 48 31.95 -16.19 -12.86
C SER A 48 30.45 -16.45 -13.06
N GLY A 49 30.09 -17.29 -14.05
CA GLY A 49 28.69 -17.65 -14.29
C GLY A 49 28.03 -18.35 -13.09
N VAL A 50 28.74 -19.27 -12.44
CA VAL A 50 28.23 -19.96 -11.24
C VAL A 50 28.08 -18.99 -10.06
N VAL A 51 29.06 -18.12 -9.83
CA VAL A 51 28.99 -17.11 -8.76
C VAL A 51 27.80 -16.17 -8.99
N MET A 52 27.55 -15.75 -10.24
CA MET A 52 26.37 -14.95 -10.60
C MET A 52 25.07 -15.67 -10.24
N LEU A 53 24.91 -16.95 -10.60
CA LEU A 53 23.71 -17.71 -10.26
C LEU A 53 23.48 -17.80 -8.75
N ILE A 54 24.54 -18.12 -7.99
CA ILE A 54 24.48 -18.25 -6.53
C ILE A 54 24.05 -16.94 -5.87
N MET A 55 24.47 -15.79 -6.40
CA MET A 55 24.12 -14.47 -5.85
C MET A 55 22.73 -14.00 -6.30
N PHE A 56 22.41 -14.14 -7.59
CA PHE A 56 21.22 -13.54 -8.17
C PHE A 56 19.95 -14.35 -7.94
N ILE A 57 20.02 -15.68 -7.89
CA ILE A 57 18.84 -16.52 -7.60
C ILE A 57 18.22 -16.16 -6.25
N PRO A 58 18.95 -16.17 -5.11
CA PRO A 58 18.34 -15.81 -3.82
C PRO A 58 17.89 -14.35 -3.79
N LEU A 59 18.63 -13.44 -4.42
CA LEU A 59 18.24 -12.04 -4.52
C LEU A 59 16.90 -11.89 -5.27
N LEU A 60 16.72 -12.59 -6.40
CA LEU A 60 15.46 -12.57 -7.17
C LEU A 60 14.31 -13.20 -6.39
N LEU A 61 14.55 -14.28 -5.64
CA LEU A 61 13.54 -14.91 -4.80
C LEU A 61 13.08 -13.98 -3.66
N ILE A 62 14.03 -13.37 -2.95
CA ILE A 62 13.73 -12.39 -1.89
C ILE A 62 13.00 -11.18 -2.48
N SER A 63 13.48 -10.66 -3.60
CA SER A 63 12.86 -9.53 -4.29
C SER A 63 11.44 -9.87 -4.74
N HIS A 64 11.21 -11.06 -5.29
CA HIS A 64 9.87 -11.53 -5.65
C HIS A 64 8.96 -11.61 -4.43
N TYR A 65 9.43 -12.17 -3.32
CA TYR A 65 8.67 -12.24 -2.08
C TYR A 65 8.26 -10.85 -1.58
N VAL A 66 9.23 -9.94 -1.47
CA VAL A 66 9.03 -8.57 -0.96
C VAL A 66 8.17 -7.73 -1.90
N LEU A 67 8.28 -7.92 -3.22
CA LEU A 67 7.57 -7.11 -4.20
C LEU A 67 6.18 -7.66 -4.58
N TYR A 68 5.94 -8.96 -4.44
CA TYR A 68 4.66 -9.57 -4.85
C TYR A 68 3.87 -10.16 -3.70
N VAL A 69 4.50 -10.99 -2.87
CA VAL A 69 3.79 -11.74 -1.83
C VAL A 69 3.30 -10.80 -0.73
N VAL A 70 4.14 -9.86 -0.30
CA VAL A 70 3.80 -8.88 0.75
C VAL A 70 2.72 -7.90 0.26
N PRO A 71 2.91 -7.15 -0.85
CA PRO A 71 1.90 -6.20 -1.32
C PRO A 71 0.62 -6.88 -1.82
N GLY A 72 0.69 -8.13 -2.30
CA GLY A 72 -0.48 -8.90 -2.72
C GLY A 72 -1.47 -9.22 -1.60
N ARG A 73 -1.04 -9.10 -0.34
CA ARG A 73 -1.90 -9.25 0.85
C ARG A 73 -2.42 -7.91 1.38
N ALA A 74 -1.95 -6.80 0.82
CA ALA A 74 -2.34 -5.47 1.26
C ALA A 74 -3.76 -5.14 0.78
N ARG A 75 -4.64 -4.85 1.73
CA ARG A 75 -6.06 -4.60 1.49
C ARG A 75 -6.61 -3.60 2.47
N ILE A 76 -7.59 -2.84 2.01
CA ILE A 76 -8.39 -1.94 2.84
C ILE A 76 -9.78 -2.55 2.88
N MET A 77 -10.31 -2.75 4.09
CA MET A 77 -11.66 -3.24 4.31
C MET A 77 -12.51 -2.09 4.84
N ALA A 78 -13.63 -1.82 4.18
CA ALA A 78 -14.65 -0.89 4.69
C ALA A 78 -15.89 -1.71 5.09
N GLY A 79 -16.16 -1.77 6.39
CA GLY A 79 -17.31 -2.47 6.97
C GLY A 79 -18.25 -1.51 7.69
N THR A 80 -19.33 -2.02 8.27
CA THR A 80 -20.32 -1.18 8.98
C THR A 80 -19.74 -0.36 10.12
N ASP A 81 -18.70 -0.87 10.77
CA ASP A 81 -18.16 -0.31 12.00
C ASP A 81 -16.99 0.65 11.75
N GLY A 82 -16.44 0.68 10.53
CA GLY A 82 -15.30 1.52 10.19
C GLY A 82 -14.43 0.98 9.06
N VAL A 83 -13.19 1.46 9.03
CA VAL A 83 -12.20 1.17 7.99
C VAL A 83 -10.99 0.48 8.61
N LEU A 84 -10.54 -0.60 7.99
CA LEU A 84 -9.39 -1.38 8.40
C LEU A 84 -8.37 -1.44 7.27
N ALA A 85 -7.17 -0.91 7.50
CA ALA A 85 -6.06 -1.01 6.57
C ALA A 85 -5.07 -2.09 7.06
N MET A 86 -4.83 -3.08 6.21
CA MET A 86 -3.93 -4.20 6.47
C MET A 86 -2.88 -4.31 5.37
N ALA A 87 -1.61 -4.27 5.76
CA ALA A 87 -0.45 -4.54 4.92
C ALA A 87 0.71 -5.01 5.80
N ASP A 88 0.65 -6.27 6.24
CA ASP A 88 1.70 -6.85 7.10
C ASP A 88 3.06 -6.88 6.38
N PRO A 89 4.17 -6.61 7.10
CA PRO A 89 4.26 -6.28 8.53
C PRO A 89 4.19 -4.77 8.84
N PHE A 90 3.80 -3.93 7.87
CA PHE A 90 4.01 -2.48 7.94
C PHE A 90 2.81 -1.68 8.44
N VAL A 91 1.58 -2.12 8.14
CA VAL A 91 0.36 -1.41 8.50
C VAL A 91 -0.69 -2.39 8.99
N HIS A 92 -1.21 -2.13 10.19
CA HIS A 92 -2.38 -2.83 10.71
C HIS A 92 -3.15 -1.85 11.62
N LYS A 93 -4.05 -1.06 11.03
CA LYS A 93 -4.81 -0.02 11.75
C LYS A 93 -6.29 -0.13 11.40
N ALA A 94 -7.10 -0.36 12.43
CA ALA A 94 -8.54 -0.15 12.39
C ALA A 94 -8.84 1.29 12.81
N MET A 95 -9.81 1.91 12.16
CA MET A 95 -10.36 3.20 12.55
C MET A 95 -11.88 3.07 12.56
N LEU A 96 -12.47 3.19 13.75
CA LEU A 96 -13.92 3.06 13.91
C LEU A 96 -14.62 4.30 13.39
N ALA A 97 -15.79 4.13 12.77
CA ALA A 97 -16.55 5.23 12.18
C ALA A 97 -16.84 6.37 13.17
N GLN A 98 -17.07 6.03 14.43
CA GLN A 98 -17.36 6.96 15.52
C GLN A 98 -16.14 7.77 15.96
N GLU A 99 -14.93 7.25 15.74
CA GLU A 99 -13.67 7.92 16.08
C GLU A 99 -13.23 8.90 15.00
N VAL A 100 -13.69 8.71 13.76
CA VAL A 100 -13.35 9.58 12.63
C VAL A 100 -13.91 10.98 12.87
N LYS A 101 -13.03 11.94 13.16
CA LYS A 101 -13.38 13.36 13.30
C LYS A 101 -13.46 14.05 11.95
N GLN A 102 -12.50 13.76 11.08
CA GLN A 102 -12.43 14.35 9.73
C GLN A 102 -12.15 13.26 8.69
N ALA A 103 -12.78 13.40 7.54
CA ALA A 103 -12.55 12.57 6.36
C ALA A 103 -12.47 13.48 5.14
N PHE A 104 -11.36 13.41 4.40
CA PHE A 104 -11.16 14.24 3.23
C PHE A 104 -10.30 13.57 2.16
N LEU A 105 -10.53 13.94 0.90
CA LEU A 105 -9.70 13.59 -0.23
C LEU A 105 -8.55 14.58 -0.37
N SER A 106 -7.37 14.06 -0.69
CA SER A 106 -6.16 14.85 -0.81
C SER A 106 -5.19 14.24 -1.83
N ASN A 107 -4.23 15.04 -2.29
CA ASN A 107 -3.13 14.61 -3.14
C ASN A 107 -1.77 14.75 -2.44
N LEU A 108 -1.13 13.61 -2.14
CA LEU A 108 0.17 13.54 -1.44
C LEU A 108 1.33 14.28 -2.11
N LYS A 109 1.18 14.73 -3.38
CA LYS A 109 2.19 15.53 -4.09
C LYS A 109 1.90 17.03 -4.07
N ARG A 110 0.64 17.43 -3.93
CA ARG A 110 0.21 18.84 -4.03
C ARG A 110 -0.04 19.44 -2.66
N ASP A 111 -0.63 18.66 -1.76
CA ASP A 111 -1.16 19.16 -0.51
C ASP A 111 -0.07 19.04 0.55
N GLN A 112 0.45 20.19 0.97
CA GLN A 112 1.58 20.23 1.88
C GLN A 112 1.21 19.69 3.26
N ASP A 113 -0.02 19.89 3.73
CA ASP A 113 -0.45 19.52 5.07
C ASP A 113 -0.43 18.00 5.34
N VAL A 114 -0.60 17.19 4.29
CA VAL A 114 -0.52 15.73 4.37
C VAL A 114 0.66 15.15 3.57
N ALA A 115 1.61 16.01 3.16
CA ALA A 115 2.82 15.55 2.51
C ALA A 115 3.60 14.66 3.48
N LEU A 116 4.01 13.48 3.01
CA LEU A 116 4.78 12.56 3.86
C LEU A 116 6.22 13.07 3.98
N VAL A 117 6.56 13.61 5.15
CA VAL A 117 7.86 14.26 5.40
C VAL A 117 8.94 13.22 5.68
N GLU A 118 8.66 12.33 6.62
CA GLU A 118 9.63 11.35 7.09
C GLU A 118 9.01 9.96 7.18
N LYS A 119 9.74 8.95 6.69
CA LYS A 119 9.34 7.55 6.80
C LYS A 119 9.90 6.97 8.08
N GLN A 120 9.05 6.69 9.06
CA GLN A 120 9.47 6.05 10.32
C GLN A 120 9.64 4.54 10.13
N SER A 121 8.66 3.89 9.50
CA SER A 121 8.72 2.46 9.19
C SER A 121 7.95 2.15 7.93
N GLY A 122 8.40 1.13 7.19
CA GLY A 122 7.68 0.63 6.02
C GLY A 122 8.37 0.77 4.67
N MET A 123 7.57 0.58 3.64
CA MET A 123 7.98 0.44 2.24
C MET A 123 7.48 1.61 1.40
N SER A 124 8.31 2.05 0.46
CA SER A 124 7.98 3.05 -0.54
C SER A 124 8.60 2.65 -1.88
N PHE A 125 7.76 2.44 -2.90
CA PHE A 125 8.18 2.14 -4.27
C PHE A 125 7.32 2.93 -5.26
N GLY A 126 7.90 3.99 -5.83
CA GLY A 126 7.17 4.89 -6.72
C GLY A 126 5.94 5.50 -6.02
N PRO A 127 4.72 5.33 -6.56
CA PRO A 127 3.49 5.81 -5.91
C PRO A 127 3.00 4.87 -4.80
N TYR A 128 3.55 3.66 -4.67
CA TYR A 128 3.20 2.73 -3.60
C TYR A 128 3.89 3.12 -2.29
N ARG A 129 3.11 3.25 -1.23
CA ARG A 129 3.57 3.54 0.12
C ARG A 129 2.76 2.71 1.12
N ALA A 130 3.45 1.97 1.97
CA ALA A 130 2.86 1.18 3.03
C ALA A 130 3.72 1.33 4.29
N GLY A 131 3.19 1.94 5.35
CA GLY A 131 3.89 2.06 6.64
C GLY A 131 3.51 3.29 7.46
N GLN A 132 4.37 3.63 8.41
CA GLN A 132 4.23 4.79 9.29
C GLN A 132 5.08 5.95 8.79
N TYR A 133 4.45 7.11 8.70
CA TYR A 133 5.06 8.36 8.24
C TYR A 133 4.75 9.50 9.19
N LEU A 134 5.67 10.45 9.30
CA LEU A 134 5.45 11.72 9.99
C LEU A 134 4.94 12.76 8.99
N LEU A 135 3.88 13.47 9.37
CA LEU A 135 3.35 14.63 8.63
C LEU A 135 4.04 15.92 9.08
N PRO A 136 3.96 17.03 8.32
CA PRO A 136 4.59 18.29 8.70
C PRO A 136 3.97 18.91 9.95
N THR A 137 2.72 18.54 10.26
CA THR A 137 2.02 18.90 11.49
C THR A 137 2.61 18.22 12.75
N GLY A 138 3.53 17.26 12.57
CA GLY A 138 4.08 16.43 13.64
C GLY A 138 3.19 15.22 13.99
N ALA A 139 2.03 15.07 13.34
CA ALA A 139 1.15 13.94 13.53
C ALA A 139 1.67 12.67 12.82
N THR A 140 1.36 11.51 13.39
CA THR A 140 1.70 10.21 12.80
C THR A 140 0.62 9.78 11.82
N ALA A 141 1.03 9.35 10.63
CA ALA A 141 0.16 8.80 9.60
C ALA A 141 0.46 7.32 9.33
N MET A 142 -0.56 6.49 9.41
CA MET A 142 -0.58 5.13 8.86
C MET A 142 -0.97 5.24 7.39
N VAL A 143 -0.04 4.93 6.49
CA VAL A 143 -0.20 5.14 5.06
C VAL A 143 -0.27 3.80 4.36
N LEU A 144 -1.32 3.57 3.56
CA LEU A 144 -1.44 2.45 2.66
C LEU A 144 -2.05 2.90 1.32
N THR A 145 -1.20 3.21 0.35
CA THR A 145 -1.62 3.72 -0.95
C THR A 145 -0.78 3.16 -2.08
N ARG A 146 -1.38 3.07 -3.28
CA ARG A 146 -0.69 2.81 -4.55
C ARG A 146 -0.68 4.02 -5.50
N GLN A 147 -1.19 5.16 -5.07
CA GLN A 147 -1.41 6.36 -5.88
C GLN A 147 -1.27 7.66 -5.06
N HIS A 148 -1.24 8.81 -5.74
CA HIS A 148 -1.07 10.11 -5.07
C HIS A 148 -2.38 10.69 -4.53
N ARG A 149 -3.51 10.43 -5.20
CA ARG A 149 -4.85 10.80 -4.70
C ARG A 149 -5.26 9.78 -3.63
N VAL A 150 -5.56 10.25 -2.43
CA VAL A 150 -5.79 9.42 -1.24
C VAL A 150 -6.98 9.94 -0.46
N LEU A 151 -7.62 9.04 0.27
CA LEU A 151 -8.57 9.36 1.32
C LEU A 151 -7.81 9.43 2.65
N CYS A 152 -7.94 10.56 3.33
CA CYS A 152 -7.38 10.81 4.64
C CYS A 152 -8.49 10.75 5.68
N LEU A 153 -8.33 9.90 6.69
CA LEU A 153 -9.21 9.81 7.85
C LEU A 153 -8.41 10.23 9.09
N TYR A 154 -8.98 11.09 9.92
CA TYR A 154 -8.33 11.61 11.13
C TYR A 154 -9.21 11.33 12.35
N ASP A 155 -8.65 10.65 13.35
CA ASP A 155 -9.32 10.33 14.62
C ASP A 155 -9.08 11.37 15.73
N GLY A 156 -8.19 12.34 15.48
CA GLY A 156 -7.77 13.34 16.47
C GLY A 156 -6.38 13.13 17.04
N ASP A 157 -5.75 12.00 16.76
CA ASP A 157 -4.38 11.67 17.19
C ASP A 157 -3.54 11.22 15.97
N THR A 158 -4.10 10.34 15.14
CA THR A 158 -3.43 9.74 14.00
C THR A 158 -4.21 9.88 12.71
N TYR A 159 -3.48 9.96 11.60
CA TYR A 159 -4.06 9.91 10.27
C TYR A 159 -4.02 8.48 9.74
N LEU A 160 -5.12 8.02 9.14
CA LEU A 160 -5.16 6.86 8.27
C LEU A 160 -5.30 7.35 6.83
N ILE A 161 -4.22 7.22 6.05
CA ILE A 161 -4.15 7.67 4.67
C ILE A 161 -4.20 6.44 3.76
N VAL A 162 -5.26 6.34 2.97
CA VAL A 162 -5.54 5.15 2.17
C VAL A 162 -5.77 5.50 0.70
N GLY A 163 -5.23 4.70 -0.20
CA GLY A 163 -5.37 4.91 -1.65
C GLY A 163 -5.35 3.59 -2.42
N PRO A 164 -6.47 2.86 -2.45
CA PRO A 164 -6.58 1.63 -3.24
C PRO A 164 -6.62 1.92 -4.74
N ALA A 165 -6.71 0.86 -5.55
CA ALA A 165 -6.95 0.99 -7.00
C ALA A 165 -8.32 1.62 -7.30
N ASP A 166 -9.35 1.25 -6.53
CA ASP A 166 -10.70 1.81 -6.63
C ASP A 166 -10.95 2.77 -5.46
N LEU A 167 -10.38 3.98 -5.56
CA LEU A 167 -10.53 5.00 -4.52
C LEU A 167 -11.96 5.53 -4.45
N ASP A 168 -12.60 5.76 -5.59
CA ASP A 168 -13.95 6.34 -5.61
C ASP A 168 -14.95 5.35 -4.99
N GLY A 169 -14.80 4.04 -5.22
CA GLY A 169 -15.58 3.01 -4.53
C GLY A 169 -15.34 2.97 -3.03
N LEU A 170 -14.09 3.16 -2.58
CA LEU A 170 -13.77 3.27 -1.15
C LEU A 170 -14.41 4.51 -0.52
N VAL A 171 -14.33 5.67 -1.19
CA VAL A 171 -14.93 6.92 -0.71
C VAL A 171 -16.43 6.77 -0.54
N ALA A 172 -17.12 6.24 -1.56
CA ALA A 172 -18.57 6.02 -1.49
C ALA A 172 -18.96 5.11 -0.30
N LYS A 173 -18.16 4.08 -0.02
CA LYS A 173 -18.37 3.21 1.15
C LYS A 173 -18.11 3.92 2.47
N VAL A 174 -17.07 4.75 2.54
CA VAL A 174 -16.77 5.52 3.76
C VAL A 174 -17.84 6.58 4.03
N GLU A 175 -18.38 7.22 3.00
CA GLU A 175 -19.51 8.16 3.14
C GLU A 175 -20.77 7.47 3.66
N GLU A 176 -21.07 6.26 3.16
CA GLU A 176 -22.16 5.42 3.65
C GLU A 176 -22.00 5.09 5.15
N ILE A 177 -20.77 4.76 5.57
CA ILE A 177 -20.44 4.40 6.96
C ILE A 177 -20.50 5.62 7.88
N LEU A 178 -19.97 6.77 7.44
CA LEU A 178 -19.88 7.99 8.26
C LEU A 178 -21.20 8.78 8.28
N GLY A 179 -22.12 8.52 7.35
CA GLY A 179 -23.38 9.25 7.21
C GLY A 179 -23.20 10.73 6.83
N ARG A 180 -22.03 11.09 6.28
CA ARG A 180 -21.68 12.46 5.85
C ARG A 180 -20.71 12.42 4.66
N PRO A 181 -20.74 13.45 3.78
CA PRO A 181 -19.84 13.51 2.64
C PRO A 181 -18.38 13.69 3.08
N VAL A 182 -17.47 13.10 2.31
CA VAL A 182 -16.03 13.31 2.43
C VAL A 182 -15.68 14.64 1.77
N ALA A 183 -14.94 15.50 2.46
CA ALA A 183 -14.55 16.80 1.90
C ALA A 183 -13.49 16.62 0.80
N GLU A 184 -13.55 17.40 -0.29
CA GLU A 184 -12.42 17.51 -1.21
C GLU A 184 -11.51 18.67 -0.79
N VAL A 185 -10.24 18.37 -0.53
CA VAL A 185 -9.19 19.37 -0.32
C VAL A 185 -8.38 19.43 -1.61
N GLY A 186 -8.28 20.63 -2.20
CA GLY A 186 -7.73 20.88 -3.53
C GLY A 186 -6.41 21.63 -3.51
#